data_AF-P83256-F1
#
_entry.id   AF-P83256-F1
#
_cell.length_a   1.000
_cell.length_b   1.000
_cell.length_c   1.000
_cell.angle_alpha   90.00
_cell.angle_beta   90.00
_cell.angle_gamma   90.00
#
_symmetry.space_group_name_H-M   'P 1'
#
loop_
_entity.id
_entity.type
_entity.pdbx_description
1 polymer ?
#
loop_
_entity_poly.entity_id
_entity_poly.type
_entity_poly.pdbx_seq_one_letter_code
_entity_poly.pdbx_strand_id
1 'polypeptide(L)' 'GCLGEGEKCADWSGPSCCDGFYCSCRSMPYCRCRNNS' A
#
# COMPACT_ATOMS: atom_id res chain seq x y z
N GLY A 1 8.18 -10.35 2.56
CA GLY A 1 6.72 -10.36 2.44
C GLY A 1 6.29 -9.08 1.76
N CYS A 2 5.21 -9.12 1.00
CA CYS A 2 4.60 -7.93 0.39
C CYS A 2 3.24 -7.66 1.05
N LEU A 3 2.76 -6.42 0.93
CA LEU A 3 1.50 -6.00 1.55
C LEU A 3 0.30 -6.28 0.62
N GLY A 4 -0.76 -6.88 1.18
CA GLY A 4 -2.02 -7.13 0.47
C GLY A 4 -2.96 -5.92 0.48
N GLU A 5 -4.17 -6.10 -0.05
CA GLU A 5 -5.19 -5.04 -0.06
C GLU A 5 -5.54 -4.53 1.35
N GLY A 6 -5.56 -3.21 1.53
CA GLY A 6 -5.95 -2.55 2.79
C GLY A 6 -4.86 -2.48 3.85
N GLU A 7 -3.76 -3.21 3.67
CA GLU A 7 -2.58 -3.18 4.54
C GLU A 7 -1.89 -1.81 4.49
N LYS A 8 -1.30 -1.39 5.61
CA LYS A 8 -0.63 -0.09 5.71
C LYS A 8 0.71 -0.13 4.99
N CYS A 9 0.87 0.70 3.98
CA CYS A 9 2.13 0.92 3.28
C CYS A 9 2.74 2.27 3.67
N ALA A 10 4.04 2.42 3.46
CA ALA A 10 4.75 3.68 3.59
C ALA A 10 5.58 3.88 2.33
N ASP A 11 5.37 5.01 1.66
CA ASP A 11 5.94 5.31 0.34
C ASP A 11 7.49 5.27 0.34
N TRP A 12 8.11 5.60 1.48
CA TRP A 12 9.57 5.74 1.62
C TRP A 12 10.24 4.79 2.63
N SER A 13 9.49 4.01 3.41
CA SER A 13 10.08 3.11 4.41
C SER A 13 9.09 2.04 4.87
N GLY A 14 9.11 0.90 4.21
CA GLY A 14 8.26 -0.23 4.57
C GLY A 14 8.25 -1.31 3.51
N PRO A 15 7.60 -2.45 3.79
CA PRO A 15 7.32 -3.45 2.77
C PRO A 15 6.51 -2.84 1.63
N SER A 16 6.88 -3.17 0.40
CA SER A 16 6.13 -2.78 -0.79
C SER A 16 4.81 -3.54 -0.88
N CYS A 17 3.81 -2.93 -1.53
CA CYS A 17 2.61 -3.63 -1.93
C CYS A 17 2.95 -4.80 -2.85
N CYS A 18 2.20 -5.90 -2.76
CA CYS A 18 2.36 -7.02 -3.68
C CYS A 18 2.13 -6.57 -5.13
N ASP A 19 2.65 -7.36 -6.08
CA ASP A 19 2.38 -7.13 -7.49
C ASP A 19 0.86 -7.08 -7.74
N GLY A 20 0.40 -6.09 -8.51
CA GLY A 20 -1.02 -5.78 -8.68
C GLY A 20 -1.60 -4.77 -7.68
N PHE A 21 -0.85 -4.34 -6.65
CA PHE A 21 -1.28 -3.33 -5.68
C PHE A 21 -0.38 -2.10 -5.70
N TYR A 22 -0.95 -0.91 -5.52
CA TYR A 22 -0.22 0.35 -5.37
C TYR A 22 -0.48 0.97 -3.99
N CYS A 23 0.52 1.68 -3.46
CA CYS A 23 0.37 2.38 -2.19
C CYS A 23 -0.45 3.65 -2.38
N SER A 24 -1.67 3.68 -1.85
CA SER A 24 -2.57 4.84 -1.92
C SER A 24 -2.57 5.60 -0.61
N CYS A 25 -2.01 6.82 -0.62
CA CYS A 25 -1.99 7.75 0.51
C CYS A 25 -3.20 8.69 0.57
N ARG A 26 -4.24 8.43 -0.23
CA ARG A 26 -5.38 9.36 -0.40
C ARG A 26 -6.25 9.48 0.86
N SER A 27 -6.22 8.51 1.76
CA SER A 27 -6.98 8.51 3.01
C SER A 27 -6.01 8.68 4.20
N MET A 28 -5.73 9.92 4.59
CA MET A 28 -4.97 10.23 5.83
C MET A 28 -5.55 9.48 7.06
N PRO A 29 -4.72 9.11 8.07
CA PRO A 29 -3.31 9.47 8.27
C PRO A 29 -2.29 8.41 7.79
N TYR A 30 -2.71 7.29 7.20
CA TYR A 30 -1.81 6.22 6.76
C TYR A 30 -2.10 5.85 5.31
N CYS A 31 -1.05 5.50 4.56
CA CYS A 31 -1.22 4.97 3.22
C CYS A 31 -1.63 3.50 3.31
N ARG A 32 -2.42 3.03 2.35
CA ARG A 32 -2.81 1.63 2.24
C ARG A 32 -2.57 1.09 0.84
N CYS A 33 -2.19 -0.17 0.75
CA CYS A 33 -2.15 -0.86 -0.53
C CYS A 33 -3.56 -0.99 -1.08
N ARG A 34 -3.75 -0.56 -2.32
CA ARG A 34 -5.00 -0.70 -3.07
C ARG A 34 -4.72 -1.46 -4.35
N ASN A 35 -5.69 -2.25 -4.77
CA ASN A 35 -5.61 -2.94 -6.05
C ASN A 35 -5.51 -1.92 -7.19
N ASN A 36 -4.65 -2.19 -8.17
CA ASN A 36 -4.47 -1.37 -9.37
C ASN A 36 -5.55 -1.64 -10.43
N SER A 37 -6.45 -2.60 -10.21
CA SER A 37 -7.56 -2.95 -11.11
C SER A 37 -8.83 -2.13 -10.87
#